data_AF-N0AU96-F1
#
_entry.id   AF-N0AU96-F1
#
_cell.length_a   1.000
_cell.length_b   1.000
_cell.length_c   1.000
_cell.angle_alpha   90.00
_cell.angle_beta   90.00
_cell.angle_gamma   90.00
#
_symmetry.space_group_name_H-M   'P 1'
#
loop_
_entity.id
_entity.type
_entity.pdbx_description
1 polymer ?
#
loop_
_entity_poly.entity_id
_entity_poly.type
_entity_poly.pdbx_seq_one_letter_code
_entity_poly.pdbx_strand_id
1 'polypeptide(L)'
;MLSNIGIPGLVLIFILALIVFGPKKLPELGRAVGQTLSEFKKSARDLTSDIVKEIDEAKQDATVQVLTSDVVKKVDEVKKM
;
A
#
# COMPACT_ATOMS: atom_id res chain seq x y z
N MET A 1 -7.17 -10.54 -37.20
CA MET A 1 -5.96 -11.29 -37.61
C MET A 1 -4.79 -11.18 -36.63
N LEU A 2 -4.62 -10.06 -35.91
CA LEU A 2 -3.53 -9.91 -34.92
C LEU A 2 -3.79 -10.61 -33.57
N SER A 3 -5.04 -10.85 -33.17
CA SER A 3 -5.36 -11.50 -31.89
C SER A 3 -4.98 -12.98 -31.80
N ASN A 4 -4.69 -13.64 -32.93
CA ASN A 4 -4.23 -15.04 -32.96
C ASN A 4 -2.71 -15.18 -32.72
N ILE A 5 -2.00 -14.06 -32.59
CA ILE A 5 -0.54 -14.06 -32.49
C ILE A 5 -0.05 -14.44 -31.08
N GLY A 6 -0.89 -14.28 -30.06
CA GLY A 6 -0.70 -14.85 -28.71
C GLY A 6 0.70 -14.67 -28.12
N ILE A 7 1.08 -15.61 -27.25
CA ILE A 7 2.44 -15.72 -26.72
C ILE A 7 3.51 -15.89 -27.82
N PRO A 8 3.28 -16.68 -28.90
CA PRO A 8 4.29 -16.88 -29.94
C PRO A 8 4.81 -15.59 -30.60
N GLY A 9 3.93 -14.64 -30.94
CA GLY A 9 4.42 -13.40 -31.54
C GLY A 9 4.95 -12.38 -30.54
N LEU A 10 4.54 -12.46 -29.27
CA LEU A 10 5.24 -11.71 -28.22
C LEU A 10 6.70 -12.15 -28.13
N VAL A 11 6.99 -13.45 -28.22
CA VAL A 11 8.35 -13.99 -28.25
C VAL A 11 9.11 -13.49 -29.48
N LEU A 12 8.49 -13.44 -30.66
CA LEU A 12 9.12 -12.92 -31.87
C LEU A 12 9.53 -11.44 -31.72
N ILE A 13 8.63 -10.60 -31.21
CA ILE A 13 8.91 -9.19 -30.92
C ILE A 13 10.02 -9.08 -29.85
N PHE A 14 9.98 -9.94 -28.83
CA PHE A 14 10.99 -9.97 -27.79
C PHE A 14 12.37 -10.29 -28.36
N ILE A 15 12.49 -11.28 -29.25
CA ILE A 15 13.76 -11.60 -29.92
C ILE A 15 14.30 -10.38 -30.69
N LEU A 16 13.47 -9.68 -31.46
CA LEU A 16 13.88 -8.46 -32.17
C LEU A 16 14.35 -7.38 -31.18
N ALA A 17 13.62 -7.18 -30.09
CA ALA A 17 14.03 -6.26 -29.03
C ALA A 17 15.35 -6.68 -28.37
N LEU A 18 15.58 -7.97 -28.13
CA LEU A 18 16.83 -8.50 -27.58
C LEU A 18 18.00 -8.34 -28.55
N ILE A 19 17.78 -8.33 -29.87
CA ILE A 19 18.84 -8.04 -30.85
C ILE A 19 19.23 -6.56 -30.79
N VAL A 20 18.24 -5.66 -30.71
CA VAL A 20 18.49 -4.20 -30.67
C VAL A 20 19.08 -3.76 -29.33
N PHE A 21 18.49 -4.20 -28.22
CA PHE A 21 18.86 -3.78 -26.88
C PHE A 21 19.86 -4.71 -26.19
N GLY A 22 19.93 -5.98 -26.60
CA GLY A 22 20.75 -7.00 -25.95
C GLY A 22 20.02 -7.73 -24.79
N PRO A 23 20.25 -9.04 -24.60
CA PRO A 23 19.53 -9.83 -23.59
C PRO A 23 19.89 -9.50 -22.14
N LYS A 24 21.01 -8.79 -21.92
CA LYS A 24 21.40 -8.32 -20.58
C LYS A 24 20.71 -7.01 -20.19
N LYS A 25 20.28 -6.18 -21.14
CA LYS A 25 19.75 -4.84 -20.87
C LYS A 25 18.33 -4.84 -20.32
N LEU A 26 17.44 -5.68 -20.81
CA LEU A 26 16.08 -5.77 -20.28
C LEU A 26 16.05 -6.24 -18.81
N PRO A 27 16.80 -7.29 -18.40
CA PRO A 27 16.91 -7.66 -16.98
C PRO A 27 17.58 -6.58 -16.12
N GLU A 28 18.62 -5.92 -16.63
CA GLU A 28 19.32 -4.83 -15.92
C GLU A 28 18.36 -3.66 -15.63
N LEU A 29 17.59 -3.22 -16.64
CA LEU A 29 16.55 -2.20 -16.48
C LEU A 29 15.45 -2.65 -15.52
N GLY A 30 14.98 -3.89 -15.63
CA GLY A 30 13.97 -4.44 -14.73
C GLY A 30 14.43 -4.48 -13.26
N ARG A 31 15.72 -4.77 -13.02
CA ARG A 31 16.31 -4.73 -11.67
C ARG A 31 16.39 -3.31 -11.13
N ALA A 32 16.82 -2.34 -11.94
CA ALA A 32 16.88 -0.94 -11.54
C ALA A 32 15.48 -0.39 -11.21
N VAL A 33 14.51 -0.56 -12.11
CA VAL A 33 13.12 -0.12 -11.89
C VAL A 33 12.49 -0.88 -10.71
N GLY A 34 12.78 -2.17 -10.57
CA GLY A 34 12.27 -2.99 -9.48
C GLY A 34 12.78 -2.56 -8.12
N GLN A 35 14.04 -2.15 -8.01
CA GLN A 35 14.61 -1.58 -6.78
C GLN A 35 13.90 -0.27 -6.42
N THR A 36 13.75 0.65 -7.37
CA THR A 36 13.03 1.91 -7.16
C THR A 36 11.59 1.66 -6.70
N LEU A 37 10.87 0.75 -7.36
CA LEU A 37 9.48 0.45 -7.01
C LEU A 37 9.38 -0.25 -5.64
N SER A 38 10.37 -1.08 -5.28
CA SER A 38 10.43 -1.74 -3.98
C SER A 38 10.64 -0.74 -2.84
N GLU A 39 11.58 0.19 -3.01
CA GLU A 39 11.82 1.28 -2.06
C GLU A 39 10.61 2.21 -1.95
N PHE A 40 10.03 2.60 -3.09
CA PHE A 40 8.81 3.40 -3.11
C PHE A 40 7.66 2.72 -2.37
N LYS A 41 7.44 1.41 -2.61
CA LYS A 41 6.41 0.62 -1.90
C LYS A 41 6.67 0.58 -0.40
N LYS A 42 7.93 0.46 0.02
CA LYS A 42 8.30 0.42 1.44
C LYS A 42 8.01 1.77 2.09
N SER A 43 8.50 2.86 1.52
CA SER A 43 8.23 4.21 2.01
C SER A 43 6.73 4.53 2.04
N ALA A 44 5.98 4.15 1.00
CA ALA A 44 4.53 4.34 0.97
C ALA A 44 3.81 3.55 2.08
N ARG A 45 4.27 2.33 2.39
CA ARG A 45 3.74 1.53 3.51
C ARG A 45 4.05 2.15 4.86
N ASP A 46 5.26 2.66 5.04
CA ASP A 46 5.67 3.28 6.30
C ASP A 46 4.81 4.53 6.58
N LEU A 47 4.66 5.42 5.58
CA LEU A 47 3.76 6.59 5.68
C LEU A 47 2.30 6.20 5.99
N THR A 48 1.79 5.16 5.32
CA THR A 48 0.43 4.69 5.57
C THR A 48 0.30 4.12 6.98
N SER A 49 1.30 3.37 7.46
CA SER A 49 1.29 2.78 8.79
C SER A 49 1.33 3.84 9.88
N ASP A 50 2.06 4.93 9.70
CA ASP A 50 2.16 6.00 10.69
C ASP A 50 0.82 6.75 10.80
N ILE A 51 0.20 7.06 9.65
CA ILE A 51 -1.15 7.67 9.60
C ILE A 51 -2.19 6.74 10.23
N VAL A 52 -2.16 5.44 9.95
CA VAL A 52 -3.11 4.48 10.54
C VAL A 52 -2.94 4.38 12.06
N LYS A 53 -1.71 4.40 12.56
CA LYS A 53 -1.44 4.41 14.00
C LYS A 53 -1.95 5.69 14.66
N GLU A 54 -1.68 6.86 14.08
CA GLU A 54 -2.20 8.14 14.60
C GLU A 54 -3.73 8.18 14.61
N ILE A 55 -4.38 7.61 13.60
CA ILE A 55 -5.85 7.51 13.54
C ILE A 55 -6.39 6.53 14.60
N ASP A 56 -5.73 5.40 14.82
CA ASP A 56 -6.15 4.43 15.83
C ASP A 56 -5.93 4.94 17.26
N GLU A 57 -4.85 5.70 17.51
CA GLU A 57 -4.60 6.38 18.78
C GLU A 57 -5.62 7.51 19.03
N ALA A 58 -5.92 8.34 18.02
CA ALA A 58 -6.95 9.37 18.12
C ALA A 58 -8.37 8.79 18.32
N LYS A 59 -8.64 7.59 17.79
CA LYS A 59 -9.91 6.87 18.03
C LYS A 59 -10.01 6.29 19.43
N GLN A 60 -8.91 5.89 20.06
CA GLN A 60 -8.92 5.46 21.46
C GLN A 60 -9.23 6.62 22.39
N ASP A 61 -8.64 7.80 22.16
CA ASP A 61 -8.93 9.00 22.95
C ASP A 61 -10.39 9.47 22.82
N ALA A 62 -10.96 9.42 21.61
CA ALA A 62 -12.38 9.73 21.39
C ALA A 62 -13.33 8.69 22.02
N THR A 63 -12.99 7.41 21.97
CA THR A 63 -13.82 6.34 22.57
C THR A 63 -13.78 6.38 24.10
N VAL A 64 -12.62 6.67 24.68
CA VAL A 64 -12.45 6.83 26.14
C VAL A 64 -13.21 8.07 26.63
N GLN A 65 -13.19 9.20 25.90
CA GLN A 65 -13.95 10.41 26.24
C GLN A 65 -15.47 10.20 26.23
N VAL A 66 -16.00 9.47 25.24
CA VAL A 66 -17.43 9.14 25.15
C VAL A 66 -17.84 8.23 26.32
N LEU A 67 -17.06 7.19 26.63
CA LEU A 67 -17.32 6.28 27.76
C LEU A 67 -17.25 6.99 29.12
N THR A 68 -16.33 7.93 29.33
CA THR A 68 -16.29 8.73 30.57
C THR A 68 -17.48 9.68 30.68
N SER A 69 -17.99 10.21 29.57
CA SER A 69 -19.16 11.10 29.56
C SER A 69 -20.43 10.37 29.96
N ASP A 70 -20.57 9.10 29.58
CA ASP A 70 -21.70 8.24 29.98
C ASP A 70 -21.60 7.75 31.44
N VAL A 71 -20.40 7.53 31.98
CA VAL A 71 -20.21 7.14 33.39
C VAL A 71 -20.48 8.31 34.34
N VAL A 72 -20.05 9.54 34.01
CA VAL A 72 -20.29 10.73 34.85
C VAL A 72 -21.79 11.02 35.01
N LYS A 73 -22.57 10.93 33.93
CA LYS A 73 -24.04 11.11 33.99
C LYS A 73 -24.72 10.07 34.89
N LYS A 74 -24.22 8.83 34.90
CA LYS A 74 -24.79 7.73 35.70
C LYS A 74 -24.46 7.86 37.19
N VAL A 75 -23.32 8.46 37.54
CA VAL A 75 -22.92 8.70 38.94
C VAL A 75 -23.76 9.80 39.58
N ASP A 76 -24.11 10.86 38.84
CA ASP A 76 -24.95 11.94 39.35
C ASP A 76 -26.41 11.53 39.59
N GLU A 77 -26.90 10.52 38.86
CA GLU A 77 -28.25 9.97 39.04
C GLU A 77 -28.36 9.12 40.32
N VAL A 78 -27.32 8.33 40.64
CA VAL A 78 -27.29 7.47 41.83
C VAL A 78 -27.10 8.27 43.13
N LYS A 79 -26.42 9.43 43.07
CA LYS A 79 -26.16 10.27 44.25
C LYS A 79 -27.34 11.16 44.66
N LYS A 80 -28.40 11.21 43.85
CA LYS A 80 -29.60 12.02 44.07
C LYS A 80 -30.78 11.24 44.65
N MET A 81 -30.62 9.93 44.88
CA MET A 81 -31.50 9.08 45.68
C MET A 81 -31.00 9.01 47.12
#